data_AF-A0A7Y9IAI3-F1
#
_entry.id   AF-A0A7Y9IAI3-F1
#
_cell.length_a   1.000
_cell.length_b   1.000
_cell.length_c   1.000
_cell.angle_alpha   90.00
_cell.angle_beta   90.00
_cell.angle_gamma   90.00
#
_symmetry.space_group_name_H-M   'P 1'
#
loop_
_entity.id
_entity.type
_entity.pdbx_description
1 polymer ?
#
loop_
_entity_poly.entity_id
_entity_poly.type
_entity_poly.pdbx_seq_one_letter_code
_entity_poly.pdbx_strand_id
1 'polypeptide(L)'
;MMEELRGSETAARARWAAALLGSAVVLIAGHPYTIFYEGAGAGVLRAIAIALLIIGGLVAAVGLAVAVPLLADAVRSPKPVVFLLVVACVLVMVVLGVIMIIPYGNLAVLMVLGGSQLAYVEPGAPAAPRTARVRVALPFSLAMLALLSVGMLHSTVWNPAAQVPGLSLAEIHGRLDEDGPTIGSIMIGWSLFWGLLVLAFPVFCRFARTPVVATTRRVVLAGLLLVAMVGYGQTILGFAMGLGLGETFELATVGDAVPGGAIVVIVAQFAVVAALFVGCPAWRPRLEPVPAGGP
;
A
#
# COMPACT_ATOMS: atom_id res chain seq x y z
N MET A 1 -38.88 -3.87 0.41
CA MET A 1 -38.26 -3.75 1.74
C MET A 1 -37.36 -4.93 2.10
N MET A 2 -37.85 -6.18 2.24
CA MET A 2 -36.98 -7.32 2.60
C MET A 2 -35.87 -7.62 1.57
N GLU A 3 -36.13 -7.46 0.27
CA GLU A 3 -35.11 -7.66 -0.77
C GLU A 3 -34.02 -6.59 -0.76
N GLU A 4 -34.38 -5.34 -0.45
CA GLU A 4 -33.45 -4.21 -0.39
C GLU A 4 -32.50 -4.31 0.82
N LEU A 5 -33.05 -4.72 1.97
CA LEU A 5 -32.25 -5.03 3.16
C LEU A 5 -31.26 -6.17 2.89
N ARG A 6 -31.70 -7.26 2.24
CA ARG A 6 -30.81 -8.36 1.83
C ARG A 6 -29.70 -7.89 0.88
N GLY A 7 -30.03 -7.04 -0.10
CA GLY A 7 -29.04 -6.49 -1.02
C GLY A 7 -27.95 -5.67 -0.31
N SER A 8 -28.33 -4.86 0.68
CA SER A 8 -27.40 -4.04 1.46
C SER A 8 -26.43 -4.88 2.30
N GLU A 9 -26.93 -5.97 2.91
CA GLU A 9 -26.13 -6.86 3.74
C GLU A 9 -25.12 -7.65 2.89
N THR A 10 -25.55 -8.20 1.75
CA THR A 10 -24.67 -8.92 0.81
C THR A 10 -23.55 -8.01 0.31
N ALA A 11 -23.86 -6.75 -0.03
CA ALA A 11 -22.86 -5.79 -0.46
C ALA A 11 -21.85 -5.45 0.65
N ALA A 12 -22.31 -5.33 1.90
CA ALA A 12 -21.43 -5.10 3.05
C ALA A 12 -20.49 -6.29 3.29
N ARG A 13 -21.02 -7.52 3.25
CA ARG A 13 -20.22 -8.75 3.37
C ARG A 13 -19.18 -8.87 2.26
N ALA A 14 -19.55 -8.57 1.02
CA ALA A 14 -18.64 -8.60 -0.12
C ALA A 14 -17.48 -7.60 0.04
N ARG A 15 -17.77 -6.40 0.53
CA ARG A 15 -16.74 -5.38 0.83
C ARG A 15 -15.78 -5.82 1.93
N TRP A 16 -16.29 -6.45 2.99
CA TRP A 16 -15.46 -7.02 4.06
C TRP A 16 -14.59 -8.17 3.56
N ALA A 17 -15.17 -9.09 2.78
CA ALA A 17 -14.40 -10.17 2.16
C ALA A 17 -13.26 -9.60 1.29
N ALA A 18 -13.54 -8.59 0.47
CA ALA A 18 -12.52 -7.92 -0.35
C ALA A 18 -11.42 -7.26 0.50
N ALA A 19 -11.80 -6.58 1.60
CA ALA A 19 -10.83 -5.96 2.52
C ALA A 19 -9.90 -7.01 3.16
N LEU A 20 -10.47 -8.11 3.66
CA LEU A 20 -9.74 -9.20 4.31
C LEU A 20 -8.83 -9.91 3.32
N LEU A 21 -9.36 -10.36 2.18
CA LEU A 21 -8.59 -11.08 1.17
C LEU A 21 -7.50 -10.20 0.55
N GLY A 22 -7.80 -8.94 0.25
CA GLY A 22 -6.79 -7.99 -0.22
C GLY A 22 -5.68 -7.75 0.81
N SER A 23 -6.04 -7.64 2.10
CA SER A 23 -5.07 -7.47 3.18
C SER A 23 -4.18 -8.69 3.34
N ALA A 24 -4.75 -9.88 3.24
CA ALA A 24 -4.00 -11.12 3.27
C ALA A 24 -2.98 -11.22 2.13
N VAL A 25 -3.40 -10.86 0.90
CA VAL A 25 -2.50 -10.82 -0.26
C VAL A 25 -1.34 -9.86 -0.01
N VAL A 26 -1.59 -8.65 0.49
CA VAL A 26 -0.53 -7.68 0.78
C VAL A 26 0.45 -8.19 1.84
N LEU A 27 -0.07 -8.76 2.94
CA LEU A 27 0.77 -9.29 4.02
C LEU A 27 1.63 -10.47 3.57
N ILE A 28 1.07 -11.37 2.76
CA ILE A 28 1.80 -12.54 2.23
C ILE A 28 2.79 -12.11 1.14
N ALA A 29 2.38 -11.22 0.22
CA ALA A 29 3.24 -10.70 -0.83
C ALA A 29 4.45 -9.95 -0.25
N GLY A 30 4.35 -9.41 0.95
CA GLY A 30 5.47 -8.79 1.64
C GLY A 30 6.62 -9.71 2.03
N HIS A 31 6.40 -11.02 2.02
CA HIS A 31 7.32 -12.02 2.54
C HIS A 31 8.71 -12.03 1.87
N PRO A 32 8.85 -11.95 0.53
CA PRO A 32 10.15 -12.08 -0.12
C PRO A 32 11.18 -11.03 0.32
N TYR A 33 10.75 -9.80 0.65
CA TYR A 33 11.65 -8.72 1.11
C TYR A 33 12.37 -9.01 2.41
N THR A 34 11.90 -10.00 3.16
CA THR A 34 12.38 -10.30 4.51
C THR A 34 13.08 -11.64 4.61
N ILE A 35 12.84 -12.59 3.70
CA ILE A 35 13.53 -13.89 3.67
C ILE A 35 14.91 -13.78 3.04
N PHE A 36 15.00 -13.08 1.90
CA PHE A 36 16.21 -13.00 1.08
C PHE A 36 17.24 -12.03 1.65
N TYR A 37 16.94 -11.38 2.78
CA TYR A 37 17.89 -10.56 3.49
C TYR A 37 18.86 -11.43 4.30
N GLU A 38 20.15 -11.25 4.06
CA GLU A 38 21.23 -12.04 4.68
C GLU A 38 22.11 -11.22 5.64
N GLY A 39 21.86 -9.91 5.78
CA GLY A 39 22.67 -9.02 6.61
C GLY A 39 22.34 -9.04 8.11
N ALA A 40 22.86 -8.04 8.82
CA ALA A 40 22.63 -7.87 10.27
C ALA A 40 21.13 -7.70 10.58
N GLY A 41 20.61 -8.57 11.45
CA GLY A 41 19.18 -8.57 11.79
C GLY A 41 18.31 -9.48 10.93
N ALA A 42 18.91 -10.30 10.04
CA ALA A 42 18.17 -11.26 9.22
C ALA A 42 17.27 -12.20 10.03
N GLY A 43 17.71 -12.66 11.20
CA GLY A 43 16.86 -13.48 12.09
C GLY A 43 15.58 -12.77 12.51
N VAL A 44 15.66 -11.47 12.86
CA VAL A 44 14.51 -10.65 13.25
C VAL A 44 13.59 -10.42 12.06
N LEU A 45 14.14 -10.06 10.89
CA LEU A 45 13.35 -9.86 9.68
C LEU A 45 12.65 -11.15 9.24
N ARG A 46 13.31 -12.31 9.30
CA ARG A 46 12.69 -13.62 9.04
C ARG A 46 11.57 -13.93 10.03
N ALA A 47 11.75 -13.63 11.32
CA ALA A 47 10.70 -13.81 12.31
C ALA A 47 9.48 -12.93 12.02
N ILE A 48 9.70 -11.66 11.64
CA ILE A 48 8.63 -10.75 11.20
C ILE A 48 7.95 -11.30 9.94
N ALA A 49 8.73 -11.80 8.97
CA ALA A 49 8.23 -12.41 7.76
C ALA A 49 7.24 -13.55 8.03
N ILE A 50 7.65 -14.47 8.90
CA ILE A 50 6.84 -15.62 9.33
C ILE A 50 5.58 -15.13 10.06
N ALA A 51 5.71 -14.13 10.93
CA ALA A 51 4.56 -13.55 11.62
C ALA A 51 3.55 -12.93 10.61
N LEU A 52 4.03 -12.18 9.61
CA LEU A 52 3.18 -11.60 8.56
C LEU A 52 2.51 -12.67 7.71
N LEU A 53 3.20 -13.77 7.40
CA LEU A 53 2.60 -14.92 6.72
C LEU A 53 1.49 -15.57 7.55
N ILE A 54 1.73 -15.81 8.84
CA ILE A 54 0.74 -16.43 9.74
C ILE A 54 -0.49 -15.52 9.84
N ILE A 55 -0.27 -14.23 10.11
CA ILE A 55 -1.36 -13.23 10.19
C ILE A 55 -2.10 -13.16 8.86
N GLY A 56 -1.39 -13.09 7.73
CA GLY A 56 -1.96 -13.08 6.39
C GLY A 56 -2.80 -14.32 6.11
N GLY A 57 -2.32 -15.51 6.47
CA GLY A 57 -3.05 -16.76 6.34
C GLY A 57 -4.32 -16.81 7.18
N LEU A 58 -4.27 -16.33 8.43
CA LEU A 58 -5.45 -16.22 9.29
C LEU A 58 -6.47 -15.22 8.72
N VAL A 59 -6.02 -14.07 8.26
CA VAL A 59 -6.88 -13.06 7.62
C VAL A 59 -7.50 -13.61 6.33
N ALA A 60 -6.74 -14.37 5.53
CA ALA A 60 -7.25 -15.05 4.34
C ALA A 60 -8.34 -16.05 4.69
N ALA A 61 -8.14 -16.87 5.73
CA ALA A 61 -9.13 -17.86 6.18
C ALA A 61 -10.45 -17.19 6.59
N VAL A 62 -10.39 -16.09 7.34
CA VAL A 62 -11.58 -15.32 7.71
C VAL A 62 -12.23 -14.68 6.46
N GLY A 63 -11.43 -14.09 5.57
CA GLY A 63 -11.92 -13.52 4.32
C GLY A 63 -12.62 -14.55 3.43
N LEU A 64 -12.08 -15.76 3.32
CA LEU A 64 -12.66 -16.88 2.59
C LEU A 64 -13.97 -17.34 3.24
N ALA A 65 -14.01 -17.46 4.58
CA ALA A 65 -15.23 -17.81 5.29
C ALA A 65 -16.37 -16.81 5.03
N VAL A 66 -16.06 -15.52 4.88
CA VAL A 66 -17.04 -14.48 4.49
C VAL A 66 -17.39 -14.55 3.00
N ALA A 67 -16.43 -14.88 2.13
CA ALA A 67 -16.61 -14.92 0.68
C ALA A 67 -17.37 -16.16 0.17
N VAL A 68 -17.20 -17.32 0.80
CA VAL A 68 -17.77 -18.60 0.33
C VAL A 68 -19.30 -18.57 0.21
N PRO A 69 -20.08 -18.07 1.18
CA PRO A 69 -21.53 -17.94 1.02
C PRO A 69 -21.92 -17.02 -0.15
N LEU A 70 -21.17 -15.92 -0.34
CA LEU A 70 -21.41 -14.98 -1.44
C LEU A 70 -21.15 -15.62 -2.81
N LEU A 71 -20.11 -16.45 -2.91
CA LEU A 71 -19.80 -17.23 -4.11
C LEU A 71 -20.87 -18.28 -4.37
N ALA A 72 -21.32 -19.00 -3.34
CA ALA A 72 -22.38 -20.00 -3.48
C ALA A 72 -23.70 -19.38 -3.97
N ASP A 73 -24.05 -18.20 -3.47
CA ASP A 73 -25.22 -17.43 -3.93
C ASP A 73 -25.03 -16.91 -5.36
N ALA A 74 -23.82 -16.47 -5.71
CA ALA A 74 -23.50 -16.00 -7.06
C ALA A 74 -23.57 -17.13 -8.10
N VAL A 75 -23.10 -18.33 -7.78
CA VAL A 75 -23.18 -19.53 -8.65
C VAL A 75 -24.63 -19.94 -8.91
N ARG A 76 -25.51 -19.76 -7.92
CA ARG A 76 -26.95 -20.03 -8.06
C ARG A 76 -27.69 -18.90 -8.79
N SER A 77 -27.06 -17.76 -8.98
CA SER A 77 -27.66 -16.63 -9.70
C SER A 77 -27.54 -16.84 -11.20
N PRO A 78 -28.61 -16.62 -11.99
CA PRO A 78 -28.57 -16.72 -13.46
C PRO A 78 -27.77 -15.59 -14.13
N LYS A 79 -26.97 -14.82 -13.38
CA LYS A 79 -26.19 -13.67 -13.88
C LYS A 79 -24.70 -14.07 -14.02
N PRO A 80 -24.29 -14.68 -15.15
CA PRO A 80 -22.94 -15.19 -15.37
C PRO A 80 -21.84 -14.11 -15.26
N VAL A 81 -22.21 -12.83 -15.46
CA VAL A 81 -21.29 -11.69 -15.39
C VAL A 81 -20.71 -11.49 -13.98
N VAL A 82 -21.51 -11.70 -12.92
CA VAL A 82 -21.06 -11.51 -11.53
C VAL A 82 -20.08 -12.61 -11.13
N PHE A 83 -20.38 -13.85 -11.52
CA PHE A 83 -19.51 -15.00 -11.31
C PHE A 83 -18.16 -14.84 -12.02
N LEU A 84 -18.18 -14.46 -13.30
CA LEU A 84 -16.98 -14.18 -14.09
C LEU A 84 -16.13 -13.05 -13.52
N LEU A 85 -16.74 -11.97 -13.01
CA LEU A 85 -16.02 -10.86 -12.40
C LEU A 85 -15.31 -11.26 -11.11
N VAL A 86 -15.96 -12.07 -10.26
CA VAL A 86 -15.37 -12.53 -9.01
C VAL A 86 -14.25 -13.54 -9.28
N VAL A 87 -14.47 -14.51 -10.16
CA VAL A 87 -13.46 -15.49 -10.56
C VAL A 87 -12.27 -14.81 -11.23
N ALA A 88 -12.51 -13.85 -12.14
CA ALA A 88 -11.45 -13.07 -12.77
C ALA A 88 -10.69 -12.21 -11.76
N CYS A 89 -11.35 -11.57 -10.78
CA CYS A 89 -10.66 -10.85 -9.71
C CYS A 89 -9.75 -11.77 -8.90
N VAL A 90 -10.23 -12.96 -8.50
CA VAL A 90 -9.44 -13.93 -7.73
C VAL A 90 -8.27 -14.46 -8.57
N LEU A 91 -8.50 -14.85 -9.83
CA LEU A 91 -7.46 -15.31 -10.73
C LEU A 91 -6.42 -14.22 -11.04
N VAL A 92 -6.85 -12.98 -11.27
CA VAL A 92 -5.94 -11.86 -11.50
C VAL A 92 -5.12 -11.57 -10.25
N MET A 93 -5.71 -11.62 -9.05
CA MET A 93 -4.96 -11.45 -7.79
C MET A 93 -3.92 -12.56 -7.60
N VAL A 94 -4.27 -13.82 -7.89
CA VAL A 94 -3.37 -14.98 -7.80
C VAL A 94 -2.27 -14.91 -8.86
N VAL A 95 -2.62 -14.59 -10.10
CA VAL A 95 -1.68 -14.48 -11.23
C VAL A 95 -0.74 -13.28 -11.06
N LEU A 96 -1.24 -12.13 -10.59
CA LEU A 96 -0.38 -10.97 -10.28
C LEU A 96 0.55 -11.23 -9.09
N GLY A 97 0.10 -12.00 -8.08
CA GLY A 97 0.95 -12.43 -6.97
C GLY A 97 2.03 -13.43 -7.37
N VAL A 98 1.81 -14.20 -8.44
CA VAL A 98 2.75 -15.23 -8.93
C VAL A 98 3.70 -14.70 -10.01
N ILE A 99 3.26 -13.76 -10.86
CA ILE A 99 4.02 -13.35 -12.06
C ILE A 99 4.85 -12.07 -11.87
N MET A 100 4.47 -11.17 -10.95
CA MET A 100 5.16 -9.89 -10.81
C MET A 100 6.20 -9.91 -9.70
N ILE A 101 7.41 -9.45 -10.04
CA ILE A 101 8.42 -8.92 -9.12
C ILE A 101 7.66 -8.09 -8.06
N ILE A 102 7.84 -8.48 -6.81
CA ILE A 102 6.93 -8.24 -5.67
C ILE A 102 6.54 -6.77 -5.36
N PRO A 103 7.28 -5.70 -5.73
CA PRO A 103 6.82 -4.33 -5.48
C PRO A 103 5.66 -3.92 -6.40
N TYR A 104 5.66 -4.42 -7.65
CA TYR A 104 4.74 -3.96 -8.68
C TYR A 104 3.33 -4.53 -8.50
N GLY A 105 3.22 -5.76 -7.97
CA GLY A 105 1.93 -6.35 -7.62
C GLY A 105 1.19 -5.54 -6.53
N ASN A 106 1.92 -5.11 -5.49
CA ASN A 106 1.35 -4.28 -4.43
C ASN A 106 0.95 -2.89 -4.94
N LEU A 107 1.75 -2.29 -5.84
CA LEU A 107 1.39 -1.04 -6.51
C LEU A 107 0.16 -1.18 -7.41
N ALA A 108 0.01 -2.30 -8.13
CA ALA A 108 -1.17 -2.58 -8.94
C ALA A 108 -2.43 -2.73 -8.06
N VAL A 109 -2.33 -3.46 -6.94
CA VAL A 109 -3.41 -3.57 -5.94
C VAL A 109 -3.77 -2.18 -5.39
N LEU A 110 -2.78 -1.36 -5.06
CA LEU A 110 -2.98 0.03 -4.64
C LEU A 110 -3.71 0.87 -5.70
N MET A 111 -3.31 0.78 -6.97
CA MET A 111 -3.92 1.55 -8.06
C MET A 111 -5.35 1.10 -8.35
N VAL A 112 -5.59 -0.22 -8.43
CA VAL A 112 -6.90 -0.78 -8.77
C VAL A 112 -7.88 -0.63 -7.60
N LEU A 113 -7.50 -1.08 -6.41
CA LEU A 113 -8.39 -1.03 -5.24
C LEU A 113 -8.46 0.39 -4.67
N GLY A 114 -7.31 1.04 -4.43
CA GLY A 114 -7.29 2.41 -3.92
C GLY A 114 -8.00 3.38 -4.86
N GLY A 115 -7.71 3.30 -6.16
CA GLY A 115 -8.37 4.12 -7.19
C GLY A 115 -9.88 3.91 -7.26
N SER A 116 -10.34 2.65 -7.28
CA SER A 116 -11.78 2.35 -7.30
C SER A 116 -12.50 2.81 -6.03
N GLN A 117 -11.88 2.68 -4.85
CA GLN A 117 -12.45 3.19 -3.59
C GLN A 117 -12.52 4.72 -3.55
N LEU A 118 -11.52 5.42 -4.10
CA LEU A 118 -11.54 6.88 -4.20
C LEU A 118 -12.56 7.38 -5.25
N ALA A 119 -12.76 6.62 -6.32
CA ALA A 119 -13.74 6.91 -7.37
C ALA A 119 -15.18 6.68 -6.92
N TYR A 120 -15.43 5.71 -6.04
CA TYR A 120 -16.76 5.50 -5.47
C TYR A 120 -17.18 6.72 -4.64
N VAL A 121 -18.28 7.38 -4.99
CA VAL A 121 -18.85 8.51 -4.23
C VAL A 121 -20.02 8.01 -3.41
N GLU A 122 -19.91 8.05 -2.08
CA GLU A 122 -21.03 7.68 -1.21
C GLU A 122 -22.08 8.81 -1.24
N PRO A 123 -23.29 8.57 -1.77
CA PRO A 123 -24.28 9.63 -1.91
C PRO A 123 -24.72 10.15 -0.54
N GLY A 124 -24.66 11.47 -0.34
CA GLY A 124 -25.18 12.14 0.85
C GLY A 124 -24.24 12.17 2.06
N ALA A 125 -22.99 11.74 1.94
CA ALA A 125 -22.02 11.95 3.02
C ALA A 125 -21.70 13.45 3.17
N PRO A 126 -21.85 14.05 4.37
CA PRO A 126 -21.56 15.47 4.56
C PRO A 126 -20.08 15.76 4.35
N ALA A 127 -19.78 16.85 3.64
CA ALA A 127 -18.41 17.27 3.41
C ALA A 127 -17.75 17.70 4.74
N ALA A 128 -16.53 17.22 4.99
CA ALA A 128 -15.75 17.61 6.15
C ALA A 128 -15.28 19.07 6.02
N PRO A 129 -15.25 19.84 7.12
CA PRO A 129 -14.69 21.18 7.12
C PRO A 129 -13.24 21.19 6.61
N ARG A 130 -12.87 22.21 5.82
CA ARG A 130 -11.52 22.31 5.23
C ARG A 130 -10.39 22.19 6.26
N THR A 131 -10.59 22.76 7.45
CA THR A 131 -9.62 22.70 8.56
C THR A 131 -9.46 21.28 9.12
N ALA A 132 -10.55 20.51 9.23
CA ALA A 132 -10.49 19.12 9.65
C ALA A 132 -9.73 18.26 8.63
N ARG A 133 -9.98 18.47 7.33
CA ARG A 133 -9.25 17.77 6.26
C ARG A 133 -7.75 18.00 6.33
N VAL A 134 -7.32 19.26 6.52
CA VAL A 134 -5.90 19.60 6.66
C VAL A 134 -5.29 18.96 7.90
N ARG A 135 -5.96 19.08 9.06
CA ARG A 135 -5.47 18.47 10.32
C ARG A 135 -5.25 16.97 10.19
N VAL A 136 -6.14 16.28 9.47
CA VAL A 136 -6.04 14.85 9.21
C VAL A 136 -4.97 14.53 8.17
N ALA A 137 -4.75 15.38 7.17
CA ALA A 137 -3.73 15.18 6.15
C ALA A 137 -2.30 15.33 6.68
N LEU A 138 -2.07 16.25 7.62
CA LEU A 138 -0.75 16.55 8.19
C LEU A 138 0.03 15.32 8.72
N PRO A 139 -0.54 14.44 9.57
CA PRO A 139 0.19 13.26 10.04
C PRO A 139 0.61 12.31 8.91
N PHE A 140 -0.18 12.18 7.84
CA PHE A 140 0.22 11.37 6.68
C PHE A 140 1.35 12.02 5.89
N SER A 141 1.33 13.35 5.70
CA SER A 141 2.47 14.08 5.11
C SER A 141 3.74 13.94 5.93
N LEU A 142 3.64 13.99 7.25
CA LEU A 142 4.79 13.76 8.14
C LEU A 142 5.31 12.32 8.03
N ALA A 143 4.42 11.33 7.97
CA ALA A 143 4.80 9.93 7.76
C ALA A 143 5.47 9.73 6.39
N MET A 144 4.94 10.33 5.32
CA MET A 144 5.57 10.32 4.00
C MET A 144 6.95 10.95 4.01
N LEU A 145 7.12 12.11 4.68
CA LEU A 145 8.41 12.77 4.82
C LEU A 145 9.42 11.92 5.59
N ALA A 146 8.98 11.28 6.67
CA ALA A 146 9.81 10.37 7.45
C ALA A 146 10.25 9.16 6.61
N LEU A 147 9.34 8.52 5.88
CA LEU A 147 9.67 7.41 4.98
C LEU A 147 10.61 7.83 3.85
N LEU A 148 10.38 9.00 3.23
CA LEU A 148 11.27 9.55 2.22
C LEU A 148 12.68 9.79 2.79
N SER A 149 12.77 10.38 3.98
CA SER A 149 14.05 10.65 4.63
C SER A 149 14.80 9.37 4.99
N VAL A 150 14.11 8.40 5.58
CA VAL A 150 14.68 7.08 5.93
C VAL A 150 15.10 6.32 4.68
N GLY A 151 14.28 6.33 3.61
CA GLY A 151 14.61 5.68 2.35
C GLY A 151 15.81 6.31 1.65
N MET A 152 15.92 7.64 1.68
CA MET A 152 17.10 8.36 1.18
C MET A 152 18.36 8.02 1.97
N LEU A 153 18.31 8.07 3.31
CA LEU A 153 19.45 7.69 4.15
C LEU A 153 19.83 6.22 3.96
N HIS A 154 18.86 5.32 3.85
CA HIS A 154 19.10 3.91 3.52
C HIS A 154 19.85 3.77 2.20
N SER A 155 19.35 4.42 1.14
CA SER A 155 19.85 4.23 -0.22
C SER A 155 21.19 4.93 -0.48
N THR A 156 21.46 6.05 0.20
CA THR A 156 22.64 6.91 -0.05
C THR A 156 23.70 6.89 1.05
N VAL A 157 23.39 6.35 2.23
CA VAL A 157 24.32 6.38 3.37
C VAL A 157 24.51 4.98 3.94
N TRP A 158 23.44 4.40 4.48
CA TRP A 158 23.57 3.18 5.29
C TRP A 158 23.87 1.95 4.44
N ASN A 159 23.17 1.77 3.33
CA ASN A 159 23.36 0.61 2.47
C ASN A 159 24.72 0.65 1.73
N PRO A 160 25.12 1.77 1.07
CA PRO A 160 26.43 1.85 0.43
C PRO A 160 27.60 1.61 1.41
N ALA A 161 27.58 2.25 2.58
CA ALA A 161 28.63 2.09 3.59
C ALA A 161 28.72 0.66 4.14
N ALA A 162 27.60 -0.06 4.19
CA ALA A 162 27.57 -1.45 4.66
C ALA A 162 28.01 -2.44 3.58
N GLN A 163 27.69 -2.18 2.30
CA GLN A 163 28.06 -3.07 1.20
C GLN A 163 29.54 -2.96 0.80
N VAL A 164 30.14 -1.77 0.90
CA VAL A 164 31.51 -1.51 0.46
C VAL A 164 32.36 -1.06 1.66
N PRO A 165 32.61 -1.95 2.64
CA PRO A 165 33.40 -1.60 3.80
C PRO A 165 34.84 -1.25 3.38
N GLY A 166 35.39 -0.18 3.95
CA GLY A 166 36.77 0.26 3.72
C GLY A 166 36.91 1.44 2.76
N LEU A 167 35.84 1.85 2.08
CA LEU A 167 35.81 3.11 1.34
C LEU A 167 34.97 4.15 2.08
N SER A 168 35.32 5.43 1.90
CA SER A 168 34.49 6.54 2.35
C SER A 168 33.28 6.72 1.43
N LEU A 169 32.20 7.32 1.96
CA LEU A 169 30.99 7.60 1.16
C LEU A 169 31.27 8.52 -0.05
N ALA A 170 32.26 9.41 0.06
CA ALA A 170 32.65 10.28 -1.06
C ALA A 170 33.30 9.48 -2.20
N GLU A 171 34.16 8.51 -1.86
CA GLU A 171 34.78 7.62 -2.86
C GLU A 171 33.73 6.69 -3.49
N ILE A 172 32.79 6.18 -2.69
CA ILE A 172 31.71 5.31 -3.19
C ILE A 172 30.86 6.07 -4.20
N HIS A 173 30.36 7.26 -3.85
CA HIS A 173 29.54 8.05 -4.76
C HIS A 173 30.33 8.58 -5.97
N GLY A 174 31.61 8.93 -5.79
CA GLY A 174 32.46 9.35 -6.90
C GLY A 174 32.57 8.28 -7.99
N ARG A 175 32.77 7.01 -7.60
CA ARG A 175 32.82 5.89 -8.54
C ARG A 175 31.45 5.58 -9.18
N LEU A 176 30.39 5.64 -8.39
CA LEU A 176 29.02 5.47 -8.91
C LEU A 176 28.65 6.52 -9.96
N ASP A 177 29.15 7.75 -9.84
CA ASP A 177 28.94 8.81 -10.82
C ASP A 177 29.83 8.64 -12.07
N GLU A 178 30.95 7.92 -12.00
CA GLU A 178 31.84 7.61 -13.13
C GLU A 178 31.29 6.49 -14.03
N ASP A 179 30.65 5.47 -13.45
CA ASP A 179 30.26 4.24 -14.16
C ASP A 179 28.87 4.25 -14.81
N GLY A 180 28.03 5.27 -14.59
CA GLY A 180 26.63 5.22 -15.05
C GLY A 180 25.89 6.55 -15.16
N PRO A 181 24.64 6.54 -15.67
CA PRO A 181 23.81 7.74 -15.71
C PRO A 181 23.65 8.30 -14.30
N THR A 182 24.06 9.56 -14.10
CA THR A 182 24.19 10.20 -12.78
C THR A 182 23.07 9.81 -11.82
N ILE A 183 23.39 8.88 -10.91
CA ILE A 183 22.53 8.48 -9.80
C ILE A 183 22.06 9.72 -9.05
N GLY A 184 22.93 10.73 -8.92
CA GLY A 184 22.59 12.04 -8.38
C GLY A 184 21.37 12.71 -9.04
N SER A 185 21.25 12.67 -10.37
CA SER A 185 20.10 13.27 -11.08
C SER A 185 18.79 12.54 -10.79
N ILE A 186 18.84 11.20 -10.72
CA ILE A 186 17.70 10.36 -10.33
C ILE A 186 17.29 10.68 -8.90
N MET A 187 18.24 10.75 -7.96
CA MET A 187 17.97 11.09 -6.55
C MET A 187 17.34 12.46 -6.39
N ILE A 188 17.82 13.47 -7.13
CA ILE A 188 17.26 14.83 -7.12
C ILE A 188 15.82 14.78 -7.65
N GLY A 189 15.60 14.19 -8.82
CA GLY A 189 14.26 14.08 -9.41
C GLY A 189 13.28 13.33 -8.49
N TRP A 190 13.75 12.24 -7.88
CA TRP A 190 12.98 11.43 -6.94
C TRP A 190 12.62 12.21 -5.67
N SER A 191 13.58 12.91 -5.08
CA SER A 191 13.40 13.75 -3.90
C SER A 191 12.44 14.90 -4.17
N LEU A 192 12.57 15.55 -5.32
CA LEU A 192 11.68 16.64 -5.74
C LEU A 192 10.26 16.12 -5.95
N PHE A 193 10.09 15.01 -6.68
CA PHE A 193 8.76 14.45 -6.95
C PHE A 193 8.02 14.10 -5.65
N TRP A 194 8.64 13.31 -4.76
CA TRP A 194 7.99 12.90 -3.51
C TRP A 194 7.89 14.05 -2.50
N GLY A 195 8.90 14.90 -2.42
CA GLY A 195 8.89 16.08 -1.55
C GLY A 195 7.77 17.06 -1.93
N LEU A 196 7.56 17.29 -3.23
CA LEU A 196 6.43 18.08 -3.71
C LEU A 196 5.09 17.41 -3.38
N LEU A 197 4.97 16.08 -3.49
CA LEU A 197 3.74 15.37 -3.10
C LEU A 197 3.43 15.48 -1.60
N VAL A 198 4.45 15.39 -0.73
CA VAL A 198 4.33 15.58 0.73
C VAL A 198 3.68 16.93 1.05
N LEU A 199 4.15 17.99 0.39
CA LEU A 199 3.66 19.36 0.58
C LEU A 199 2.33 19.60 -0.11
N ALA A 200 2.13 19.03 -1.30
CA ALA A 200 0.92 19.21 -2.09
C ALA A 200 -0.30 18.55 -1.44
N PHE A 201 -0.15 17.44 -0.72
CA PHE A 201 -1.28 16.73 -0.14
C PHE A 201 -2.15 17.55 0.84
N PRO A 202 -1.60 18.25 1.87
CA PRO A 202 -2.40 19.07 2.78
C PRO A 202 -2.96 20.32 2.07
N VAL A 203 -2.21 20.88 1.11
CA VAL A 203 -2.67 22.00 0.26
C VAL A 203 -3.87 21.54 -0.59
N PHE A 204 -3.79 20.37 -1.20
CA PHE A 204 -4.88 19.75 -1.94
C PHE A 204 -6.08 19.52 -1.02
N CYS A 205 -5.90 18.97 0.18
CA CYS A 205 -6.98 18.79 1.15
C CYS A 205 -7.61 20.12 1.63
N ARG A 206 -6.84 21.21 1.62
CA ARG A 206 -7.36 22.56 1.93
C ARG A 206 -8.27 23.08 0.83
N PHE A 207 -7.82 23.02 -0.43
CA PHE A 207 -8.44 23.77 -1.53
C PHE A 207 -9.32 22.93 -2.46
N ALA A 208 -9.08 21.63 -2.57
CA ALA A 208 -9.82 20.77 -3.47
C ALA A 208 -11.31 20.70 -3.08
N ARG A 209 -12.13 20.79 -4.13
CA ARG A 209 -13.59 20.62 -4.10
C ARG A 209 -14.01 19.27 -4.70
N THR A 210 -13.06 18.33 -4.80
CA THR A 210 -13.29 17.02 -5.41
C THR A 210 -13.94 16.07 -4.40
N PRO A 211 -14.73 15.09 -4.87
CA PRO A 211 -15.30 14.07 -3.99
C PRO A 211 -14.21 13.20 -3.34
N VAL A 212 -13.01 13.12 -3.91
CA VAL A 212 -11.87 12.33 -3.41
C VAL A 212 -11.43 12.79 -2.01
N VAL A 213 -11.57 14.07 -1.68
CA VAL A 213 -11.26 14.59 -0.34
C VAL A 213 -12.46 15.29 0.29
N ALA A 214 -13.67 14.90 -0.09
CA ALA A 214 -14.88 15.48 0.47
C ALA A 214 -15.03 15.15 1.96
N THR A 215 -14.62 13.95 2.40
CA THR A 215 -14.81 13.48 3.78
C THR A 215 -13.49 13.12 4.46
N THR A 216 -13.46 13.17 5.80
CA THR A 216 -12.30 12.78 6.61
C THR A 216 -11.83 11.36 6.27
N ARG A 217 -12.77 10.43 6.10
CA ARG A 217 -12.47 9.04 5.75
C ARG A 217 -11.66 8.93 4.45
N ARG A 218 -12.02 9.72 3.44
CA ARG A 218 -11.29 9.68 2.16
C ARG A 218 -9.94 10.37 2.24
N VAL A 219 -9.81 11.41 3.07
CA VAL A 219 -8.51 12.03 3.36
C VAL A 219 -7.58 10.99 4.02
N VAL A 220 -8.08 10.23 5.00
CA VAL A 220 -7.33 9.11 5.61
C VAL A 220 -6.95 8.07 4.56
N LEU A 221 -7.90 7.62 3.74
CA LEU A 221 -7.65 6.65 2.67
C LEU A 221 -6.57 7.15 1.71
N ALA A 222 -6.69 8.37 1.18
CA ALA A 222 -5.71 8.96 0.28
C ALA A 222 -4.33 9.11 0.95
N GLY A 223 -4.29 9.53 2.22
CA GLY A 223 -3.06 9.64 2.99
C GLY A 223 -2.35 8.29 3.16
N LEU A 224 -3.09 7.23 3.52
CA LEU A 224 -2.55 5.87 3.64
C LEU A 224 -2.01 5.34 2.31
N LEU A 225 -2.75 5.56 1.21
CA LEU A 225 -2.31 5.17 -0.12
C LEU A 225 -1.03 5.92 -0.53
N LEU A 226 -0.93 7.22 -0.25
CA LEU A 226 0.28 8.00 -0.53
C LEU A 226 1.48 7.55 0.31
N VAL A 227 1.27 7.24 1.60
CA VAL A 227 2.31 6.65 2.46
C VAL A 227 2.82 5.34 1.87
N ALA A 228 1.93 4.45 1.45
CA ALA A 228 2.30 3.19 0.81
C ALA A 228 3.06 3.41 -0.51
N MET A 229 2.59 4.33 -1.35
CA MET A 229 3.25 4.67 -2.60
C MET A 229 4.67 5.22 -2.39
N VAL A 230 4.87 6.10 -1.40
CA VAL A 230 6.21 6.58 -1.03
C VAL A 230 7.08 5.41 -0.59
N GLY A 231 6.59 4.56 0.32
CA GLY A 231 7.35 3.43 0.84
C GLY A 231 7.77 2.43 -0.23
N TYR A 232 6.84 1.97 -1.08
CA TYR A 232 7.18 1.10 -2.22
C TYR A 232 8.05 1.82 -3.26
N GLY A 233 7.88 3.12 -3.43
CA GLY A 233 8.78 3.94 -4.25
C GLY A 233 10.22 3.89 -3.76
N GLN A 234 10.45 3.96 -2.44
CA GLN A 234 11.80 3.83 -1.88
C GLN A 234 12.41 2.44 -2.17
N THR A 235 11.61 1.39 -2.29
CA THR A 235 12.11 0.06 -2.68
C THR A 235 12.64 0.05 -4.12
N ILE A 236 11.97 0.75 -5.03
CA ILE A 236 12.44 0.91 -6.42
C ILE A 236 13.77 1.67 -6.44
N LEU A 237 13.84 2.76 -5.67
CA LEU A 237 15.05 3.58 -5.54
C LEU A 237 16.22 2.77 -4.96
N GLY A 238 15.98 2.05 -3.85
CA GLY A 238 16.97 1.20 -3.20
C GLY A 238 17.44 0.06 -4.09
N PHE A 239 16.54 -0.54 -4.87
CA PHE A 239 16.90 -1.57 -5.84
C PHE A 239 17.80 -1.02 -6.96
N ALA A 240 17.46 0.16 -7.52
CA ALA A 240 18.30 0.81 -8.52
C ALA A 240 19.70 1.14 -7.97
N MET A 241 19.78 1.62 -6.74
CA MET A 241 21.06 1.85 -6.04
C MET A 241 21.84 0.57 -5.79
N GLY A 242 21.17 -0.49 -5.36
CA GLY A 242 21.80 -1.79 -5.11
C GLY A 242 22.37 -2.42 -6.39
N LEU A 243 21.70 -2.24 -7.53
CA LEU A 243 22.23 -2.66 -8.83
C LEU A 243 23.50 -1.87 -9.20
N GLY A 244 23.47 -0.53 -9.08
CA GLY A 244 24.63 0.30 -9.36
C GLY A 244 25.83 -0.06 -8.48
N LEU A 245 25.62 -0.30 -7.18
CA LEU A 245 26.68 -0.77 -6.29
C LEU A 245 27.22 -2.15 -6.68
N GLY A 246 26.32 -3.07 -7.06
CA GLY A 246 26.71 -4.41 -7.50
C GLY A 246 27.57 -4.40 -8.76
N GLU A 247 27.24 -3.54 -9.72
CA GLU A 247 27.99 -3.39 -10.97
C GLU A 247 29.33 -2.67 -10.76
N THR A 248 29.36 -1.54 -10.05
CA THR A 248 30.58 -0.74 -9.83
C THR A 248 31.61 -1.43 -8.93
N PHE A 249 31.17 -2.21 -7.94
CA PHE A 249 32.05 -2.85 -6.95
C PHE A 249 32.13 -4.38 -7.08
N GLU A 250 31.56 -4.94 -8.16
CA GLU A 250 31.54 -6.39 -8.44
C GLU A 250 31.04 -7.22 -7.24
N LEU A 251 29.99 -6.73 -6.57
CA LEU A 251 29.49 -7.36 -5.35
C LEU A 251 28.81 -8.69 -5.68
N ALA A 252 29.12 -9.74 -4.92
CA ALA A 252 28.58 -11.08 -5.11
C ALA A 252 27.05 -11.17 -4.91
N THR A 253 26.46 -10.23 -4.16
CA THR A 253 25.03 -10.15 -3.90
C THR A 253 24.49 -8.76 -4.21
N VAL A 254 23.41 -8.73 -4.98
CA VAL A 254 22.63 -7.52 -5.26
C VAL A 254 21.46 -7.48 -4.28
N GLY A 255 21.50 -6.59 -3.30
CA GLY A 255 20.43 -6.44 -2.32
C GLY A 255 20.84 -5.66 -1.07
N ASP A 256 19.90 -5.38 -0.19
CA ASP A 256 20.20 -4.57 1.00
C ASP A 256 21.14 -5.30 1.98
N ALA A 257 22.22 -4.63 2.40
CA ALA A 257 23.10 -5.08 3.48
C ALA A 257 22.58 -4.66 4.87
N VAL A 258 21.67 -3.69 4.95
CA VAL A 258 21.06 -3.18 6.20
C VAL A 258 19.53 -3.30 6.15
N PRO A 259 18.83 -3.44 7.29
CA PRO A 259 17.40 -3.76 7.31
C PRO A 259 16.47 -2.58 6.94
N GLY A 260 17.01 -1.40 6.63
CA GLY A 260 16.23 -0.18 6.42
C GLY A 260 15.19 -0.29 5.31
N GLY A 261 15.56 -0.88 4.17
CA GLY A 261 14.65 -1.11 3.04
C GLY A 261 13.48 -2.01 3.41
N ALA A 262 13.73 -3.11 4.14
CA ALA A 262 12.70 -4.01 4.63
C ALA A 262 11.72 -3.31 5.60
N ILE A 263 12.23 -2.45 6.50
CA ILE A 263 11.39 -1.68 7.43
C ILE A 263 10.45 -0.74 6.67
N VAL A 264 10.95 -0.02 5.67
CA VAL A 264 10.15 0.88 4.83
C VAL A 264 9.03 0.12 4.11
N VAL A 265 9.35 -1.06 3.57
CA VAL A 265 8.38 -1.95 2.91
C VAL A 265 7.30 -2.43 3.89
N ILE A 266 7.67 -2.84 5.09
CA ILE A 266 6.72 -3.27 6.13
C ILE A 266 5.75 -2.15 6.47
N VAL A 267 6.24 -0.91 6.66
CA VAL A 267 5.38 0.25 6.91
C VAL A 267 4.43 0.50 5.73
N ALA A 268 4.93 0.39 4.50
CA ALA A 268 4.11 0.53 3.29
C ALA A 268 2.97 -0.52 3.23
N GLN A 269 3.26 -1.77 3.57
CA GLN A 269 2.26 -2.85 3.63
C GLN A 269 1.18 -2.56 4.65
N PHE A 270 1.55 -2.18 5.87
CA PHE A 270 0.57 -1.83 6.90
C PHE A 270 -0.29 -0.63 6.48
N ALA A 271 0.27 0.34 5.76
CA ALA A 271 -0.50 1.44 5.21
C ALA A 271 -1.52 0.97 4.16
N VAL A 272 -1.18 0.01 3.28
CA VAL A 272 -2.14 -0.59 2.33
C VAL A 272 -3.23 -1.36 3.07
N VAL A 273 -2.87 -2.19 4.04
CA VAL A 273 -3.83 -2.97 4.85
C VAL A 273 -4.81 -2.02 5.55
N ALA A 274 -4.29 -0.96 6.18
CA ALA A 274 -5.12 0.07 6.79
C ALA A 274 -6.02 0.77 5.75
N ALA A 275 -5.50 1.07 4.55
CA ALA A 275 -6.27 1.66 3.47
C ALA A 275 -7.43 0.75 3.04
N LEU A 276 -7.23 -0.57 2.96
CA LEU A 276 -8.28 -1.53 2.63
C LEU A 276 -9.38 -1.56 3.69
N PHE A 277 -9.03 -1.56 4.98
CA PHE A 277 -9.99 -1.52 6.07
C PHE A 277 -10.71 -0.16 6.21
N VAL A 278 -10.06 0.94 5.83
CA VAL A 278 -10.70 2.26 5.78
C VAL A 278 -11.58 2.39 4.54
N GLY A 279 -11.16 1.88 3.40
CA GLY A 279 -11.83 2.06 2.10
C GLY A 279 -13.02 1.15 1.87
N CYS A 280 -12.88 -0.15 2.16
CA CYS A 280 -13.85 -1.14 1.71
C CYS A 280 -15.13 -1.23 2.57
N PRO A 281 -15.09 -1.38 3.91
CA PRO A 281 -16.30 -1.57 4.72
C PRO A 281 -17.28 -0.40 4.67
N ALA A 282 -18.60 -0.65 4.63
CA ALA A 282 -19.57 0.41 4.91
C ALA A 282 -19.61 0.67 6.42
N TRP A 283 -19.30 1.89 6.87
CA TRP A 283 -19.18 2.21 8.31
C TRP A 283 -20.53 2.35 9.03
N ARG A 284 -21.65 2.46 8.30
CA ARG A 284 -22.99 2.40 8.89
C ARG A 284 -23.96 1.71 7.94
N PRO A 285 -24.74 0.73 8.41
CA PRO A 285 -26.07 0.52 7.86
C PRO A 285 -26.80 1.86 8.01
N ARG A 286 -27.34 2.42 6.93
CA ARG A 286 -28.37 3.46 7.07
C ARG A 286 -29.50 2.79 7.85
N LEU A 287 -29.58 3.03 9.15
CA LEU A 287 -30.85 2.95 9.82
C LEU A 287 -31.64 4.09 9.21
N GLU A 288 -32.48 3.78 8.22
CA GLU A 288 -33.48 4.74 7.78
C GLU A 288 -34.21 5.20 9.03
N PRO A 289 -34.36 6.53 9.23
CA PRO A 289 -35.19 7.00 10.32
C PRO A 289 -36.56 6.37 10.12
N VAL A 290 -36.94 5.44 11.02
CA VAL A 290 -38.29 4.91 11.07
C VAL A 290 -39.18 6.15 11.08
N PRO A 291 -40.05 6.37 10.08
CA PRO A 291 -40.91 7.54 10.07
C PRO A 291 -41.63 7.52 11.40
N ALA A 292 -41.40 8.55 12.21
CA ALA A 292 -42.08 8.70 13.49
C ALA A 292 -43.55 8.61 13.16
N GLY A 293 -44.19 7.50 13.57
CA GLY A 293 -45.58 7.25 13.26
C GLY A 293 -46.36 8.50 13.65
N GLY A 294 -46.84 9.21 12.63
CA GLY A 294 -47.83 10.24 12.84
C GLY A 294 -49.05 9.56 13.48
N PRO A 295 -49.65 10.14 14.52
CA PRO A 295 -50.88 9.63 15.09
C PRO A 295 -52.00 9.54 14.05
#